data_AF-A0A9W4NCG6-F1
#
_entry.id   AF-A0A9W4NCG6-F1
#
_cell.length_a   1.000
_cell.length_b   1.000
_cell.length_c   1.000
_cell.angle_alpha   90.00
_cell.angle_beta   90.00
_cell.angle_gamma   90.00
#
_symmetry.space_group_name_H-M   'P 1'
#
loop_
_entity.id
_entity.type
_entity.pdbx_description
1 polymer ?
#
loop_
_entity_poly.entity_id
_entity_poly.type
_entity_poly.pdbx_seq_one_letter_code
_entity_poly.pdbx_strand_id
1 'polypeptide(L)'
;MNPYATEPDDIPPSDPYADLPLYGRYHRKQNDFRIDLRHVNSQSNEALSYWASVIDLCDENARIYPADDGGRDVFALGSIIVKSSHLHKQRSTIYGNIDFSYADANEIQAIAIAKSFLKDVKVPEIYFAGKIDGRQVLIQERLPGVSLAVAWPYLSQAQMESFKNQARGILRQMHSIKPTNTCQFRSYVVPDPKIRSNGRIQPLECDILFSDYNTDPDMSFMHNDLTDSNLIVDDDRIVGLIDWEMAGFFGWKRAGEVHRRLRPHDDSFWMDLYEPDKLDP
;
A
#
# COMPACT_ATOMS: atom_id res chain seq x y z
N MET A 1 -0.61 -2.02 -26.77
CA MET A 1 -1.75 -1.58 -25.93
C MET A 1 -1.35 -0.27 -25.27
N ASN A 2 -2.31 0.59 -24.93
CA ASN A 2 -2.02 1.76 -24.11
C ASN A 2 -1.71 1.29 -22.66
N PRO A 3 -0.50 1.52 -22.10
CA PRO A 3 -0.17 1.13 -20.72
C PRO A 3 -1.09 1.76 -19.67
N TYR A 4 -1.72 2.90 -19.99
CA TYR A 4 -2.60 3.64 -19.08
C TYR A 4 -4.10 3.32 -19.30
N ALA A 5 -4.41 2.26 -20.05
CA ALA A 5 -5.80 1.82 -20.21
C ALA A 5 -6.39 1.40 -18.85
N THR A 6 -7.57 1.93 -18.54
CA THR A 6 -8.26 1.71 -17.25
C THR A 6 -9.62 1.05 -17.41
N GLU A 7 -10.19 1.06 -18.61
CA GLU A 7 -11.47 0.44 -18.92
C GLU A 7 -11.27 -1.05 -19.24
N PRO A 8 -12.01 -1.96 -18.58
CA PRO A 8 -11.90 -3.39 -18.83
C PRO A 8 -12.11 -3.80 -20.28
N ASP A 9 -12.99 -3.10 -21.00
CA ASP A 9 -13.30 -3.40 -22.41
C ASP A 9 -12.14 -3.10 -23.38
N ASP A 10 -11.17 -2.27 -22.96
CA ASP A 10 -9.96 -1.96 -23.73
C ASP A 10 -8.85 -3.00 -23.50
N ILE A 11 -9.05 -3.97 -22.59
CA ILE A 11 -8.05 -4.95 -22.19
C ILE A 11 -8.09 -6.17 -23.13
N PRO A 12 -6.98 -6.48 -23.85
CA PRO A 12 -6.95 -7.64 -24.72
C PRO A 12 -6.97 -8.93 -23.87
N PRO A 13 -7.55 -10.03 -24.38
CA PRO A 13 -7.54 -11.32 -23.68
C PRO A 13 -6.16 -11.91 -23.40
N SER A 14 -5.11 -11.37 -24.04
CA SER A 14 -3.72 -11.76 -23.81
C SER A 14 -3.03 -10.99 -22.66
N ASP A 15 -3.71 -10.01 -22.04
CA ASP A 15 -3.17 -9.27 -20.91
C ASP A 15 -2.97 -10.22 -19.71
N PRO A 16 -1.81 -10.18 -19.01
CA PRO A 16 -1.55 -11.04 -17.85
C PRO A 16 -2.54 -10.88 -16.70
N TYR A 17 -3.27 -9.76 -16.67
CA TYR A 17 -4.25 -9.39 -15.65
C TYR A 17 -5.68 -9.35 -16.21
N ALA A 18 -5.94 -9.94 -17.39
CA ALA A 18 -7.25 -9.93 -18.03
C ALA A 18 -8.37 -10.55 -17.16
N ASP A 19 -8.02 -11.50 -16.28
CA ASP A 19 -8.92 -12.15 -15.33
C ASP A 19 -9.07 -11.39 -13.99
N LEU A 20 -8.34 -10.28 -13.82
CA LEU A 20 -8.35 -9.44 -12.62
C LEU A 20 -8.77 -7.99 -12.96
N PRO A 21 -10.01 -7.75 -13.44
CA PRO A 21 -10.43 -6.47 -14.00
C PRO A 21 -10.43 -5.29 -13.02
N LEU A 22 -10.45 -5.56 -11.71
CA LEU A 22 -10.39 -4.54 -10.66
C LEU A 22 -8.96 -4.25 -10.17
N TYR A 23 -8.01 -5.12 -10.50
CA TYR A 23 -6.63 -5.01 -10.02
C TYR A 23 -5.87 -3.96 -10.84
N GLY A 24 -5.32 -2.98 -10.13
CA GLY A 24 -4.37 -2.03 -10.71
C GLY A 24 -4.91 -1.17 -11.85
N ARG A 25 -6.22 -1.11 -12.12
CA ARG A 25 -6.81 -0.25 -13.16
C ARG A 25 -8.03 0.47 -12.60
N TYR A 26 -8.02 1.80 -12.64
CA TYR A 26 -9.17 2.58 -12.20
C TYR A 26 -9.23 3.95 -12.87
N HIS A 27 -10.40 4.25 -13.45
CA HIS A 27 -10.78 5.59 -13.85
C HIS A 27 -12.07 5.98 -13.14
N ARG A 28 -12.14 7.25 -12.70
CA ARG A 28 -13.28 7.74 -11.94
C ARG A 28 -14.49 7.91 -12.85
N LYS A 29 -15.60 7.24 -12.53
CA LYS A 29 -16.85 7.30 -13.27
C LYS A 29 -17.88 8.17 -12.55
N GLN A 30 -18.81 8.76 -13.30
CA GLN A 30 -19.85 9.61 -12.73
C GLN A 30 -20.80 8.81 -11.83
N ASN A 31 -21.05 7.55 -12.18
CA ASN A 31 -21.91 6.60 -11.48
C ASN A 31 -21.14 5.71 -10.47
N ASP A 32 -19.87 6.02 -10.18
CA ASP A 32 -19.15 5.30 -9.13
C ASP A 32 -19.92 5.36 -7.81
N PHE A 33 -19.85 4.25 -7.07
CA PHE A 33 -20.21 4.29 -5.67
C PHE A 33 -19.37 5.37 -4.96
N ARG A 34 -20.06 6.25 -4.23
CA ARG A 34 -19.48 7.32 -3.44
C ARG A 34 -19.95 7.18 -2.01
N ILE A 35 -19.01 7.37 -1.10
CA ILE A 35 -19.32 7.35 0.32
C ILE A 35 -20.10 8.61 0.74
N ASP A 36 -20.89 8.47 1.80
CA ASP A 36 -21.47 9.61 2.51
C ASP A 36 -20.43 10.15 3.50
N LEU A 37 -19.92 11.35 3.18
CA LEU A 37 -18.86 12.01 3.94
C LEU A 37 -19.22 12.29 5.41
N ARG A 38 -20.51 12.26 5.78
CA ARG A 38 -20.96 12.44 7.17
C ARG A 38 -20.50 11.32 8.11
N HIS A 39 -20.17 10.15 7.56
CA HIS A 39 -19.75 8.97 8.33
C HIS A 39 -18.23 8.77 8.37
N VAL A 40 -17.46 9.59 7.64
CA VAL A 40 -15.99 9.55 7.62
C VAL A 40 -15.43 9.84 8.99
N ASN A 41 -14.46 9.03 9.44
CA ASN A 41 -13.80 9.15 10.74
C ASN A 41 -14.75 9.15 11.96
N SER A 42 -15.98 8.66 11.79
CA SER A 42 -16.97 8.54 12.87
C SER A 42 -17.09 7.11 13.39
N GLN A 43 -17.23 6.98 14.70
CA GLN A 43 -17.49 5.71 15.40
C GLN A 43 -18.91 5.69 16.01
N SER A 44 -19.83 6.57 15.57
CA SER A 44 -21.21 6.57 16.04
C SER A 44 -21.96 5.33 15.56
N ASN A 45 -23.02 4.93 16.25
CA ASN A 45 -23.84 3.79 15.84
C ASN A 45 -24.42 3.96 14.41
N GLU A 46 -24.78 5.19 14.02
CA GLU A 46 -25.24 5.44 12.65
C GLU A 46 -24.11 5.24 11.63
N ALA A 47 -22.89 5.71 11.93
CA ALA A 47 -21.74 5.52 11.06
C ALA A 47 -21.35 4.05 10.94
N LEU A 48 -21.36 3.29 12.04
CA LEU A 48 -21.08 1.85 12.02
C LEU A 48 -22.13 1.09 11.21
N SER A 49 -23.41 1.45 11.33
CA SER A 49 -24.48 0.85 10.52
C SER A 49 -24.32 1.18 9.03
N TYR A 50 -23.92 2.40 8.72
CA TYR A 50 -23.58 2.80 7.35
C TYR A 50 -22.42 1.98 6.79
N TRP A 51 -21.30 1.90 7.51
CA TRP A 51 -20.13 1.14 7.05
C TRP A 51 -20.41 -0.36 6.92
N ALA A 52 -21.25 -0.94 7.79
CA ALA A 52 -21.75 -2.30 7.61
C ALA A 52 -22.49 -2.47 6.27
N SER A 53 -23.39 -1.53 5.92
CA SER A 53 -24.08 -1.58 4.63
C SER A 53 -23.14 -1.41 3.42
N VAL A 54 -22.01 -0.70 3.58
CA VAL A 54 -20.96 -0.61 2.54
C VAL A 54 -20.21 -1.93 2.40
N ILE A 55 -19.91 -2.59 3.52
CA ILE A 55 -19.26 -3.91 3.53
C ILE A 55 -20.17 -4.96 2.91
N ASP A 56 -21.49 -4.90 3.09
CA ASP A 56 -22.44 -5.83 2.45
C ASP A 56 -22.41 -5.78 0.92
N LEU A 57 -21.91 -4.68 0.33
CA LEU A 57 -21.71 -4.54 -1.12
C LEU A 57 -20.39 -5.18 -1.61
N CYS A 58 -19.49 -5.57 -0.69
CA CYS A 58 -18.17 -6.11 -1.01
C CYS A 58 -18.23 -7.64 -1.21
N ASP A 59 -18.89 -8.09 -2.28
CA ASP A 59 -18.99 -9.50 -2.62
C ASP A 59 -17.77 -10.04 -3.40
N GLU A 60 -17.87 -11.28 -3.87
CA GLU A 60 -16.85 -11.93 -4.71
C GLU A 60 -16.57 -11.17 -6.02
N ASN A 61 -17.54 -10.43 -6.57
CA ASN A 61 -17.36 -9.65 -7.79
C ASN A 61 -16.61 -8.33 -7.54
N ALA A 62 -16.73 -7.77 -6.33
CA ALA A 62 -15.99 -6.59 -5.90
C ALA A 62 -14.57 -6.91 -5.40
N ARG A 63 -14.23 -8.19 -5.21
CA ARG A 63 -12.94 -8.61 -4.66
C ARG A 63 -11.84 -8.51 -5.71
N ILE A 64 -10.76 -7.81 -5.37
CA ILE A 64 -9.56 -7.70 -6.19
C ILE A 64 -8.71 -8.97 -6.02
N TYR A 65 -8.41 -9.34 -4.78
CA TYR A 65 -7.74 -10.60 -4.47
C TYR A 65 -8.13 -11.08 -3.06
N PRO A 66 -8.21 -12.41 -2.87
CA PRO A 66 -8.39 -13.00 -1.55
C PRO A 66 -7.09 -12.87 -0.74
N ALA A 67 -7.22 -12.76 0.58
CA ALA A 67 -6.08 -12.90 1.47
C ALA A 67 -5.79 -14.35 1.84
N ASP A 68 -4.52 -14.60 2.19
CA ASP A 68 -4.11 -15.82 2.87
C ASP A 68 -4.80 -15.98 4.24
N ASP A 69 -4.66 -17.18 4.81
CA ASP A 69 -5.35 -17.62 6.01
C ASP A 69 -5.08 -16.70 7.22
N GLY A 70 -5.99 -15.77 7.49
CA GLY A 70 -5.95 -14.84 8.64
C GLY A 70 -5.73 -13.39 8.26
N GLY A 71 -5.57 -13.10 6.96
CA GLY A 71 -5.49 -11.75 6.41
C GLY A 71 -6.85 -11.12 6.12
N ARG A 72 -6.83 -10.06 5.30
CA ARG A 72 -8.02 -9.32 4.86
C ARG A 72 -8.09 -9.33 3.33
N ASP A 73 -9.22 -9.75 2.80
CA ASP A 73 -9.51 -9.58 1.37
C ASP A 73 -9.51 -8.08 1.03
N VAL A 74 -9.13 -7.77 -0.20
CA VAL A 74 -9.11 -6.40 -0.72
C VAL A 74 -10.19 -6.28 -1.80
N PHE A 75 -11.07 -5.30 -1.64
CA PHE A 75 -12.20 -5.04 -2.53
C PHE A 75 -12.10 -3.65 -3.14
N ALA A 76 -12.61 -3.50 -4.35
CA ALA A 76 -12.83 -2.21 -5.01
C ALA A 76 -14.33 -1.98 -5.18
N LEU A 77 -14.83 -0.87 -4.63
CA LEU A 77 -16.23 -0.47 -4.75
C LEU A 77 -16.32 0.98 -5.25
N GLY A 78 -16.46 1.14 -6.57
CA GLY A 78 -16.40 2.45 -7.21
C GLY A 78 -15.10 3.19 -6.84
N SER A 79 -15.24 4.27 -6.07
CA SER A 79 -14.15 5.17 -5.68
C SER A 79 -13.40 4.81 -4.40
N ILE A 80 -13.68 3.65 -3.79
CA ILE A 80 -13.03 3.22 -2.54
C ILE A 80 -12.37 1.84 -2.66
N ILE A 81 -11.34 1.64 -1.84
CA ILE A 81 -10.77 0.34 -1.51
C ILE A 81 -11.21 -0.04 -0.10
N VAL A 82 -11.62 -1.30 0.08
CA VAL A 82 -11.99 -1.88 1.38
C VAL A 82 -11.07 -3.05 1.67
N LYS A 83 -10.38 -3.05 2.83
CA LYS A 83 -9.64 -4.20 3.36
C LYS A 83 -10.49 -4.82 4.48
N SER A 84 -11.00 -6.04 4.30
CA SER A 84 -11.88 -6.71 5.29
C SER A 84 -11.82 -8.23 5.19
N SER A 85 -12.03 -8.95 6.30
CA SER A 85 -12.14 -10.42 6.31
C SER A 85 -13.59 -10.92 6.41
N HIS A 86 -14.59 -10.09 6.10
CA HIS A 86 -16.01 -10.42 6.31
C HIS A 86 -16.50 -11.67 5.57
N LEU A 87 -15.94 -11.99 4.40
CA LEU A 87 -16.25 -13.22 3.65
C LEU A 87 -15.57 -14.47 4.23
N HIS A 88 -14.56 -14.31 5.10
CA HIS A 88 -13.84 -15.45 5.68
C HIS A 88 -14.72 -16.16 6.71
N LYS A 89 -14.73 -17.50 6.66
CA LYS A 89 -15.38 -18.32 7.68
C LYS A 89 -14.83 -17.94 9.06
N GLN A 90 -15.71 -17.85 10.06
CA GLN A 90 -15.30 -17.61 11.44
C GLN A 90 -14.34 -18.72 11.87
N ARG A 91 -13.05 -18.40 12.03
CA ARG A 91 -12.05 -19.36 12.51
C ARG A 91 -12.41 -19.81 13.93
N SER A 92 -12.09 -21.07 14.25
CA SER A 92 -12.04 -21.50 15.64
C SER A 92 -10.98 -20.67 16.39
N THR A 93 -11.24 -20.36 17.64
CA THR A 93 -10.41 -19.52 18.54
C THR A 93 -8.98 -20.01 18.78
N ILE A 94 -8.52 -21.04 18.07
CA ILE A 94 -7.24 -21.73 18.27
C ILE A 94 -6.10 -21.07 17.48
N TYR A 95 -6.39 -20.49 16.31
CA TYR A 95 -5.46 -19.65 15.55
C TYR A 95 -6.11 -18.26 15.44
N GLY A 96 -5.68 -17.31 16.28
CA GLY A 96 -6.25 -15.97 16.28
C GLY A 96 -6.09 -15.29 14.92
N ASN A 97 -7.10 -14.53 14.49
CA ASN A 97 -6.96 -13.64 13.33
C ASN A 97 -5.78 -12.69 13.55
N ILE A 98 -5.07 -12.33 12.48
CA ILE A 98 -4.01 -11.33 12.54
C ILE A 98 -4.64 -10.01 13.02
N ASP A 99 -4.04 -9.39 14.03
CA ASP A 99 -4.48 -8.10 14.56
C ASP A 99 -3.91 -6.97 13.69
N PHE A 100 -4.77 -6.35 12.90
CA PHE A 100 -4.40 -5.24 12.00
C PHE A 100 -4.44 -3.87 12.66
N SER A 101 -4.73 -3.75 13.96
CA SER A 101 -4.98 -2.44 14.61
C SER A 101 -3.77 -1.52 14.56
N TYR A 102 -2.58 -2.06 14.80
CA TYR A 102 -1.33 -1.31 14.70
C TYR A 102 -0.95 -1.00 13.25
N ALA A 103 -1.23 -1.91 12.31
CA ALA A 103 -0.96 -1.69 10.89
C ALA A 103 -1.85 -0.60 10.31
N ASP A 104 -3.15 -0.62 10.61
CA ASP A 104 -4.11 0.40 10.18
C ASP A 104 -3.76 1.76 10.81
N ALA A 105 -3.41 1.77 12.11
CA ALA A 105 -2.92 2.99 12.76
C ALA A 105 -1.62 3.52 12.14
N ASN A 106 -0.72 2.61 11.74
CA ASN A 106 0.53 2.96 11.05
C ASN A 106 0.26 3.57 9.68
N GLU A 107 -0.60 2.94 8.87
CA GLU A 107 -1.00 3.43 7.54
C GLU A 107 -1.61 4.84 7.64
N ILE A 108 -2.52 5.09 8.59
CA ILE A 108 -3.12 6.41 8.82
C ILE A 108 -2.07 7.48 9.12
N GLN A 109 -1.17 7.21 10.07
CA GLN A 109 -0.15 8.18 10.50
C GLN A 109 0.92 8.39 9.43
N ALA A 110 1.32 7.33 8.73
CA ALA A 110 2.26 7.40 7.62
C ALA A 110 1.70 8.23 6.46
N ILE A 111 0.43 8.04 6.09
CA ILE A 111 -0.27 8.85 5.09
C ILE A 111 -0.30 10.32 5.51
N ALA A 112 -0.55 10.62 6.79
CA ALA A 112 -0.54 12.00 7.29
C ALA A 112 0.83 12.66 7.13
N ILE A 113 1.92 11.93 7.39
CA ILE A 113 3.29 12.40 7.12
C ILE A 113 3.49 12.57 5.61
N ALA A 114 3.12 11.58 4.79
CA ALA A 114 3.26 11.59 3.34
C ALA A 114 2.61 12.81 2.68
N LYS A 115 1.37 13.15 3.06
CA LYS A 115 0.64 14.33 2.56
C LYS A 115 1.36 15.65 2.83
N SER A 116 2.18 15.72 3.88
CA SER A 116 2.89 16.96 4.23
C SER A 116 4.04 17.30 3.27
N PHE A 117 4.58 16.32 2.53
CA PHE A 117 5.72 16.52 1.64
C PHE A 117 5.52 16.05 0.19
N LEU A 118 4.70 15.03 -0.06
CA LEU A 118 4.37 14.61 -1.43
C LEU A 118 3.32 15.56 -2.02
N LYS A 119 3.77 16.49 -2.85
CA LYS A 119 2.90 17.50 -3.49
C LYS A 119 2.35 17.03 -4.84
N ASP A 120 3.18 16.33 -5.61
CA ASP A 120 2.87 15.92 -6.98
C ASP A 120 2.43 14.46 -7.09
N VAL A 121 2.55 13.69 -5.99
CA VAL A 121 2.15 12.28 -5.89
C VAL A 121 1.06 12.17 -4.84
N LYS A 122 -0.11 11.66 -5.24
CA LYS A 122 -1.24 11.47 -4.33
C LYS A 122 -1.01 10.27 -3.41
N VAL A 123 -1.56 10.36 -2.22
CA VAL A 123 -1.70 9.24 -1.28
C VAL A 123 -3.17 9.11 -0.87
N PRO A 124 -3.65 7.92 -0.48
CA PRO A 124 -5.07 7.72 -0.17
C PRO A 124 -5.60 8.61 0.95
N GLU A 125 -6.87 8.99 0.86
CA GLU A 125 -7.65 9.43 2.02
C GLU A 125 -8.17 8.21 2.79
N ILE A 126 -8.02 8.20 4.12
CA ILE A 126 -8.63 7.18 4.97
C ILE A 126 -10.03 7.64 5.37
N TYR A 127 -11.03 6.82 5.07
CA TYR A 127 -12.43 7.12 5.35
C TYR A 127 -12.94 6.43 6.62
N PHE A 128 -12.46 5.22 6.88
CA PHE A 128 -12.79 4.47 8.07
C PHE A 128 -11.67 3.51 8.44
N ALA A 129 -11.37 3.41 9.72
CA ALA A 129 -10.53 2.36 10.30
C ALA A 129 -11.16 1.95 11.64
N GLY A 130 -11.48 0.68 11.80
CA GLY A 130 -12.18 0.24 13.00
C GLY A 130 -12.67 -1.19 12.91
N LYS A 131 -13.67 -1.52 13.73
CA LYS A 131 -14.32 -2.83 13.71
C LYS A 131 -15.76 -2.71 13.27
N ILE A 132 -16.18 -3.57 12.35
CA ILE A 132 -17.57 -3.81 11.98
C ILE A 132 -17.86 -5.28 12.22
N ASP A 133 -18.91 -5.57 12.98
CA ASP A 133 -19.29 -6.93 13.42
C ASP A 133 -18.12 -7.75 13.98
N GLY A 134 -17.26 -7.07 14.76
CA GLY A 134 -16.09 -7.65 15.40
C GLY A 134 -14.87 -7.87 14.50
N ARG A 135 -14.95 -7.55 13.20
CA ARG A 135 -13.87 -7.70 12.21
C ARG A 135 -13.20 -6.37 11.91
N GLN A 136 -11.88 -6.38 11.75
CA GLN A 136 -11.11 -5.18 11.43
C GLN A 136 -11.30 -4.79 9.96
N VAL A 137 -11.63 -3.52 9.74
CA VAL A 137 -11.94 -2.96 8.44
C VAL A 137 -11.19 -1.65 8.27
N LEU A 138 -10.53 -1.52 7.11
CA LEU A 138 -9.96 -0.27 6.63
C LEU A 138 -10.63 0.10 5.30
N ILE A 139 -11.08 1.35 5.18
CA ILE A 139 -11.70 1.90 3.97
C ILE A 139 -10.95 3.16 3.59
N GLN A 140 -10.50 3.22 2.34
CA GLN A 140 -9.70 4.32 1.82
C GLN A 140 -10.06 4.70 0.38
N GLU A 141 -9.56 5.84 -0.07
CA GLU A 141 -9.69 6.28 -1.46
C GLU A 141 -9.02 5.30 -2.42
N ARG A 142 -9.72 4.95 -3.49
CA ARG A 142 -9.13 4.30 -4.66
C ARG A 142 -8.54 5.38 -5.56
N LEU A 143 -7.23 5.38 -5.74
CA LEU A 143 -6.55 6.40 -6.57
C LEU A 143 -6.75 6.08 -8.07
N PRO A 144 -7.22 7.04 -8.89
CA PRO A 144 -7.29 6.88 -10.35
C PRO A 144 -5.90 6.70 -10.99
N GLY A 145 -5.83 5.87 -12.02
CA GLY A 145 -4.63 5.52 -12.77
C GLY A 145 -4.48 4.01 -12.94
N VAL A 146 -3.28 3.60 -13.34
CA VAL A 146 -2.91 2.18 -13.50
C VAL A 146 -1.76 1.84 -12.56
N SER A 147 -1.73 0.69 -11.91
CA SER A 147 -0.55 0.27 -11.14
C SER A 147 0.61 0.02 -12.09
N LEU A 148 1.84 0.39 -11.70
CA LEU A 148 2.99 0.26 -12.57
C LEU A 148 3.25 -1.21 -12.95
N ALA A 149 2.96 -2.16 -12.06
CA ALA A 149 3.00 -3.60 -12.36
C ALA A 149 2.12 -3.98 -13.56
N VAL A 150 0.92 -3.42 -13.64
CA VAL A 150 -0.05 -3.69 -14.72
C VAL A 150 0.33 -2.95 -16.02
N ALA A 151 0.92 -1.76 -15.91
CA ALA A 151 1.45 -1.03 -17.07
C ALA A 151 2.73 -1.67 -17.63
N TRP A 152 3.53 -2.33 -16.77
CA TRP A 152 4.88 -2.83 -17.03
C TRP A 152 5.08 -3.55 -18.37
N PRO A 153 4.22 -4.51 -18.76
CA PRO A 153 4.42 -5.30 -19.98
C PRO A 153 4.34 -4.48 -21.28
N TYR A 154 3.81 -3.26 -21.20
CA TYR A 154 3.55 -2.39 -22.35
C TYR A 154 4.48 -1.18 -22.41
N LEU A 155 5.39 -1.03 -21.44
CA LEU A 155 6.33 0.07 -21.39
C LEU A 155 7.54 -0.19 -22.28
N SER A 156 8.03 0.87 -22.92
CA SER A 156 9.36 0.85 -23.51
C SER A 156 10.45 0.93 -22.43
N GLN A 157 11.68 0.49 -22.76
CA GLN A 157 12.83 0.62 -21.86
C GLN A 157 13.01 2.06 -21.35
N ALA A 158 12.82 3.06 -22.21
CA ALA A 158 12.97 4.47 -21.84
C ALA A 158 11.94 4.90 -20.78
N GLN A 159 10.70 4.40 -20.87
CA GLN A 159 9.65 4.67 -19.89
C GLN A 159 9.95 3.96 -18.57
N MET A 160 10.37 2.69 -18.61
CA MET A 160 10.77 1.95 -17.41
C MET A 160 11.89 2.67 -16.64
N GLU A 161 12.93 3.13 -17.34
CA GLU A 161 14.02 3.93 -16.75
C GLU A 161 13.51 5.27 -16.20
N SER A 162 12.57 5.92 -16.90
CA SER A 162 11.94 7.15 -16.39
C SER A 162 11.20 6.90 -15.07
N PHE A 163 10.35 5.87 -15.00
CA PHE A 163 9.61 5.54 -13.77
C PHE A 163 10.53 5.17 -12.61
N LYS A 164 11.62 4.43 -12.88
CA LYS A 164 12.64 4.14 -11.87
C LYS A 164 13.29 5.42 -11.33
N ASN A 165 13.62 6.37 -12.20
CA ASN A 165 14.17 7.66 -11.79
C ASN A 165 13.16 8.49 -10.99
N GLN A 166 11.88 8.46 -11.38
CA GLN A 166 10.80 9.10 -10.61
C GLN A 166 10.66 8.48 -9.22
N ALA A 167 10.67 7.15 -9.11
CA ALA A 167 10.62 6.43 -7.84
C ALA A 167 11.84 6.74 -6.95
N ARG A 168 13.05 6.82 -7.53
CA ARG A 168 14.25 7.31 -6.82
C ARG A 168 14.08 8.74 -6.32
N GLY A 169 13.46 9.61 -7.11
CA GLY A 169 13.09 10.96 -6.70
C GLY A 169 12.17 10.98 -5.47
N ILE A 170 11.14 10.14 -5.46
CA ILE A 170 10.22 9.98 -4.33
C ILE A 170 10.96 9.46 -3.09
N LEU A 171 11.83 8.46 -3.23
CA LEU A 171 12.67 7.94 -2.14
C LEU A 171 13.55 9.03 -1.52
N ARG A 172 14.20 9.86 -2.36
CA ARG A 172 15.02 10.99 -1.89
C ARG A 172 14.18 12.02 -1.12
N GLN A 173 12.94 12.28 -1.56
CA GLN A 173 12.00 13.15 -0.83
C GLN A 173 11.64 12.56 0.54
N MET A 174 11.28 11.28 0.62
CA MET A 174 10.99 10.60 1.89
C MET A 174 12.19 10.64 2.84
N HIS A 175 13.39 10.34 2.34
CA HIS A 175 14.63 10.33 3.12
C HIS A 175 15.01 11.70 3.71
N SER A 176 14.48 12.80 3.14
CA SER A 176 14.66 14.15 3.70
C SER A 176 13.88 14.37 5.00
N ILE A 177 12.85 13.56 5.27
CA ILE A 177 12.02 13.66 6.46
C ILE A 177 12.69 12.90 7.60
N LYS A 178 13.12 13.65 8.62
CA LYS A 178 13.78 13.12 9.82
C LYS A 178 12.79 12.96 10.96
N PRO A 179 13.00 11.99 11.86
CA PRO A 179 12.14 11.83 13.04
C PRO A 179 12.19 13.08 13.93
N THR A 180 11.05 13.50 14.48
CA THR A 180 10.88 14.77 15.23
C THR A 180 11.54 14.76 16.61
N ASN A 181 11.76 13.59 17.20
CA ASN A 181 12.51 13.39 18.44
C ASN A 181 13.40 12.16 18.28
N THR A 182 14.33 11.93 19.21
CA THR A 182 15.33 10.84 19.28
C THR A 182 14.73 9.44 19.04
N CYS A 183 14.32 9.14 17.82
CA CYS A 183 14.06 7.80 17.34
C CYS A 183 15.44 7.15 17.28
N GLN A 184 15.92 6.71 18.44
CA GLN A 184 17.21 6.05 18.58
C GLN A 184 17.19 4.72 17.84
N PHE A 185 16.00 4.15 17.67
CA PHE A 185 15.77 2.81 17.19
C PHE A 185 14.80 2.81 16.01
N ARG A 186 15.07 1.97 15.01
CA ARG A 186 14.20 1.67 13.89
C ARG A 186 12.81 1.29 14.38
N SER A 187 11.80 1.89 13.77
CA SER A 187 10.39 1.67 14.12
C SER A 187 9.48 2.06 12.97
N TYR A 188 8.35 1.39 12.85
CA TYR A 188 7.21 1.94 12.12
C TYR A 188 6.76 3.28 12.72
N VAL A 189 5.98 4.06 11.98
CA VAL A 189 5.43 5.34 12.47
C VAL A 189 4.60 5.13 13.74
N VAL A 190 3.78 4.08 13.74
CA VAL A 190 3.11 3.54 14.92
C VAL A 190 3.79 2.22 15.30
N PRO A 191 4.55 2.17 16.41
CA PRO A 191 5.22 0.95 16.84
C PRO A 191 4.20 -0.15 17.20
N ASP A 192 4.40 -1.35 16.65
CA ASP A 192 3.68 -2.55 17.07
C ASP A 192 4.53 -3.34 18.09
N PRO A 193 4.13 -3.43 19.37
CA PRO A 193 4.89 -4.13 20.39
C PRO A 193 4.99 -5.65 20.16
N LYS A 194 4.17 -6.20 19.27
CA LYS A 194 4.11 -7.62 18.93
C LYS A 194 4.64 -7.91 17.51
N ILE A 195 5.28 -6.97 16.84
CA ILE A 195 5.70 -7.14 15.44
C ILE A 195 6.52 -8.42 15.18
N ARG A 196 7.30 -8.85 16.16
CA ARG A 196 8.14 -10.06 16.08
C ARG A 196 7.36 -11.38 16.15
N SER A 197 6.12 -11.35 16.62
CA SER A 197 5.33 -12.56 16.93
C SER A 197 3.89 -12.50 16.42
N ASN A 198 3.45 -11.38 15.85
CA ASN A 198 2.09 -11.19 15.34
C ASN A 198 1.87 -11.84 13.95
N GLY A 199 2.94 -12.31 13.29
CA GLY A 199 2.88 -12.96 11.97
C GLY A 199 2.67 -12.02 10.78
N ARG A 200 2.70 -10.69 10.96
CA ARG A 200 2.49 -9.72 9.88
C ARG A 200 3.67 -9.58 8.92
N ILE A 201 4.88 -9.84 9.40
CA ILE A 201 6.10 -9.70 8.59
C ILE A 201 6.87 -11.01 8.56
N GLN A 202 7.57 -11.24 7.46
CA GLN A 202 8.41 -12.43 7.31
C GLN A 202 9.58 -12.38 8.32
N PRO A 203 10.07 -13.53 8.82
CA PRO A 203 11.19 -13.56 9.77
C PRO A 203 12.42 -12.80 9.28
N LEU A 204 12.78 -12.94 8.00
CA LEU A 204 13.91 -12.23 7.42
C LEU A 204 13.73 -10.70 7.44
N GLU A 205 12.52 -10.21 7.19
CA GLU A 205 12.23 -8.78 7.29
C GLU A 205 12.38 -8.27 8.72
N CYS A 206 11.83 -9.04 9.67
CA CYS A 206 11.96 -8.75 11.09
C CYS A 206 13.42 -8.70 11.54
N ASP A 207 14.26 -9.62 11.05
CA ASP A 207 15.68 -9.66 11.38
C ASP A 207 16.44 -8.44 10.83
N ILE A 208 16.11 -7.99 9.62
CA ILE A 208 16.75 -6.81 9.01
C ILE A 208 16.34 -5.52 9.75
N LEU A 209 15.03 -5.34 9.99
CA LEU A 209 14.48 -4.10 10.55
C LEU A 209 14.61 -4.01 12.06
N PHE A 210 14.52 -5.14 12.76
CA PHE A 210 14.45 -5.17 14.21
C PHE A 210 15.50 -6.10 14.81
N SER A 211 16.71 -6.22 14.26
CA SER A 211 17.83 -6.86 14.98
C SER A 211 18.13 -6.18 16.33
N ASP A 212 18.87 -6.84 17.22
CA ASP A 212 19.31 -6.25 18.50
C ASP A 212 20.11 -4.94 18.33
N TYR A 213 20.79 -4.80 17.19
CA TYR A 213 21.35 -3.53 16.73
C TYR A 213 20.36 -2.84 15.77
N ASN A 214 19.46 -2.01 16.31
CA ASN A 214 18.39 -1.35 15.56
C ASN A 214 18.55 0.16 15.42
N THR A 215 19.77 0.68 15.47
CA THR A 215 20.04 2.10 15.25
C THR A 215 20.59 2.33 13.84
N ASP A 216 20.23 3.44 13.20
CA ASP A 216 20.80 3.87 11.92
C ASP A 216 21.27 5.33 12.02
N PRO A 217 22.45 5.70 11.48
CA PRO A 217 22.94 7.07 11.52
C PRO A 217 22.13 8.02 10.61
N ASP A 218 21.44 7.47 9.61
CA ASP A 218 20.70 8.19 8.56
C ASP A 218 19.17 8.00 8.69
N MET A 219 18.69 7.72 9.90
CA MET A 219 17.27 7.48 10.20
C MET A 219 16.35 8.50 9.53
N SER A 220 15.41 8.00 8.73
CA SER A 220 14.47 8.85 7.99
C SER A 220 13.20 8.11 7.62
N PHE A 221 12.19 8.86 7.23
CA PHE A 221 10.93 8.29 6.81
C PHE A 221 11.10 7.48 5.53
N MET A 222 10.55 6.27 5.51
CA MET A 222 10.63 5.30 4.42
C MET A 222 9.29 4.62 4.26
N HIS A 223 8.88 4.37 3.02
CA HIS A 223 7.71 3.53 2.71
C HIS A 223 7.94 2.07 3.14
N ASN A 224 9.18 1.57 2.97
CA ASN A 224 9.60 0.20 3.26
C ASN A 224 8.82 -0.91 2.50
N ASP A 225 8.06 -0.52 1.49
CA ASP A 225 7.36 -1.42 0.57
C ASP A 225 7.12 -0.76 -0.81
N LEU A 226 8.14 -0.07 -1.32
CA LEU A 226 8.01 0.66 -2.60
C LEU A 226 8.19 -0.30 -3.78
N THR A 227 7.10 -0.94 -4.20
CA THR A 227 7.05 -1.84 -5.36
C THR A 227 6.30 -1.19 -6.52
N ASP A 228 6.44 -1.76 -7.72
CA ASP A 228 5.67 -1.39 -8.91
C ASP A 228 4.15 -1.55 -8.71
N SER A 229 3.72 -2.50 -7.90
CA SER A 229 2.30 -2.71 -7.55
C SER A 229 1.73 -1.56 -6.71
N ASN A 230 2.58 -0.89 -5.93
CA ASN A 230 2.20 0.21 -5.04
C ASN A 230 2.35 1.60 -5.68
N LEU A 231 2.85 1.67 -6.92
CA LEU A 231 2.96 2.90 -7.70
C LEU A 231 1.78 3.02 -8.67
N ILE A 232 1.05 4.12 -8.62
CA ILE A 232 -0.01 4.44 -9.59
C ILE A 232 0.54 5.42 -10.63
N VAL A 233 0.37 5.08 -11.89
CA VAL A 233 0.89 5.82 -13.05
C VAL A 233 -0.21 6.27 -14.00
N ASP A 234 0.01 7.42 -14.60
CA ASP A 234 -0.80 7.99 -15.67
C ASP A 234 0.08 8.91 -16.52
N ASP A 235 -0.04 8.83 -17.84
CA ASP A 235 0.69 9.66 -18.83
C ASP A 235 2.19 9.83 -18.50
N ASP A 236 2.92 8.71 -18.43
CA ASP A 236 4.37 8.65 -18.12
C ASP A 236 4.79 9.24 -16.77
N ARG A 237 3.85 9.45 -15.85
CA ARG A 237 4.13 9.95 -14.50
C ARG A 237 3.63 9.05 -13.39
N ILE A 238 4.39 8.99 -12.31
CA ILE A 238 3.88 8.48 -11.03
C ILE A 238 2.95 9.53 -10.45
N VAL A 239 1.66 9.21 -10.36
CA VAL A 239 0.60 10.09 -9.87
C VAL A 239 0.08 9.68 -8.49
N GLY A 240 0.41 8.47 -8.03
CA GLY A 240 0.00 7.99 -6.71
C GLY A 240 0.95 6.97 -6.09
N LEU A 241 0.94 6.90 -4.76
CA LEU A 241 1.66 5.92 -3.95
C LEU A 241 0.72 5.40 -2.85
N ILE A 242 0.55 4.09 -2.78
CA ILE A 242 -0.39 3.39 -1.88
C ILE A 242 0.32 2.38 -0.99
N ASP A 243 -0.43 1.84 -0.02
CA ASP A 243 -0.02 0.76 0.90
C ASP A 243 1.08 1.14 1.90
N TRP A 244 0.77 2.14 2.72
CA TRP A 244 1.71 2.75 3.67
C TRP A 244 1.84 1.97 4.99
N GLU A 245 1.23 0.79 5.12
CA GLU A 245 1.19 0.04 6.39
C GLU A 245 2.57 -0.44 6.87
N MET A 246 3.56 -0.47 5.98
CA MET A 246 4.96 -0.83 6.28
C MET A 246 5.85 0.38 6.57
N ALA A 247 5.31 1.60 6.47
CA ALA A 247 6.11 2.81 6.56
C ALA A 247 6.65 3.06 7.98
N GLY A 248 7.82 3.66 8.05
CA GLY A 248 8.52 3.89 9.30
C GLY A 248 9.74 4.76 9.18
N PHE A 249 10.48 4.84 10.27
CA PHE A 249 11.78 5.47 10.33
C PHE A 249 12.86 4.38 10.28
N PHE A 250 13.56 4.33 9.14
CA PHE A 250 14.61 3.36 8.84
C PHE A 250 15.77 4.07 8.11
N GLY A 251 17.00 3.60 8.30
CA GLY A 251 18.15 4.04 7.51
C GLY A 251 18.04 3.60 6.05
N TRP A 252 18.64 4.35 5.13
CA TRP A 252 18.58 4.09 3.69
C TRP A 252 19.08 2.70 3.34
N LYS A 253 20.20 2.29 3.94
CA LYS A 253 20.78 0.95 3.72
C LYS A 253 19.89 -0.19 4.22
N ARG A 254 19.15 0.03 5.32
CA ARG A 254 18.26 -0.99 5.90
C ARG A 254 17.01 -1.16 5.05
N ALA A 255 16.35 -0.05 4.70
CA ALA A 255 15.22 -0.07 3.78
C ALA A 255 15.61 -0.66 2.40
N GLY A 256 16.78 -0.31 1.88
CA GLY A 256 17.32 -0.88 0.66
C GLY A 256 17.65 -2.37 0.75
N GLU A 257 18.08 -2.87 1.91
CA GLU A 257 18.28 -4.31 2.13
C GLU A 257 16.95 -5.08 2.14
N VAL A 258 15.91 -4.56 2.80
CA VAL A 258 14.55 -5.11 2.71
C VAL A 258 14.09 -5.13 1.26
N HIS A 259 14.19 -3.98 0.57
CA HIS A 259 13.81 -3.85 -0.83
C HIS A 259 14.53 -4.88 -1.70
N ARG A 260 15.85 -5.02 -1.62
CA ARG A 260 16.62 -5.93 -2.48
C ARG A 260 16.31 -7.40 -2.24
N ARG A 261 16.01 -7.78 -0.98
CA ARG A 261 15.90 -9.19 -0.58
C ARG A 261 14.47 -9.72 -0.56
N LEU A 262 13.47 -8.85 -0.46
CA LEU A 262 12.10 -9.25 -0.16
C LEU A 262 11.04 -8.66 -1.08
N ARG A 263 11.35 -7.61 -1.83
CA ARG A 263 10.38 -6.87 -2.66
C ARG A 263 10.45 -7.10 -4.18
N PRO A 264 11.58 -7.38 -4.84
CA PRO A 264 11.61 -7.48 -6.29
C PRO A 264 11.07 -8.87 -6.63
N HIS A 265 9.96 -8.91 -7.36
CA HIS A 265 9.42 -10.15 -7.92
C HIS A 265 10.26 -10.57 -9.13
N ASP A 266 11.41 -11.21 -8.88
CA ASP A 266 12.37 -11.71 -9.88
C ASP A 266 12.92 -10.69 -10.90
N ASP A 267 12.43 -9.44 -10.88
CA ASP A 267 12.86 -8.39 -11.78
C ASP A 267 14.12 -7.69 -11.26
N SER A 268 15.26 -8.09 -11.85
CA SER A 268 16.55 -7.45 -11.62
C SER A 268 16.54 -5.93 -11.85
N PHE A 269 15.59 -5.40 -12.64
CA PHE A 269 15.46 -3.99 -12.96
C PHE A 269 15.22 -3.12 -11.72
N TRP A 270 14.47 -3.62 -10.73
CA TRP A 270 14.12 -2.87 -9.53
C TRP A 270 15.07 -3.12 -8.35
N MET A 271 15.95 -4.11 -8.42
CA MET A 271 16.80 -4.52 -7.29
C MET A 271 17.75 -3.41 -6.80
N ASP A 272 18.20 -2.54 -7.70
CA ASP A 272 19.16 -1.47 -7.43
C ASP A 272 18.47 -0.12 -7.18
N LEU A 273 17.17 -0.11 -6.87
CA LEU A 273 16.39 1.13 -6.67
C LEU A 273 17.02 2.05 -5.61
N TYR A 274 17.61 1.46 -4.57
CA TYR A 274 18.29 2.18 -3.48
C TYR A 274 19.80 2.37 -3.72
N GLU A 275 20.35 1.79 -4.77
CA GLU A 275 21.77 1.94 -5.09
C GLU A 275 21.99 3.27 -5.83
N PRO A 276 23.18 3.90 -5.70
CA PRO A 276 23.51 5.10 -6.47
C PRO A 276 23.37 4.84 -7.96
N ASP A 277 22.98 5.87 -8.71
CA ASP A 277 23.03 5.81 -10.17
C ASP A 277 24.48 5.49 -10.57
N LYS A 278 24.70 4.48 -11.42
CA LYS A 278 26.06 4.10 -11.90
C LYS A 278 26.79 5.24 -12.65
N LEU A 279 26.09 6.36 -12.87
CA LEU A 279 26.54 7.57 -13.55
C LEU A 279 26.79 8.74 -12.60
N ASP A 280 26.64 8.57 -11.28
CA ASP A 280 27.00 9.60 -10.30
C ASP A 280 28.46 9.37 -9.85
N PRO A 281 29.42 10.24 -10.25
CA PRO A 281 30.85 10.09 -9.94
C PRO A 281 31.19 10.33 -8.46
#